data_AF-A0A497I4I0-F1
#
_entry.id   AF-A0A497I4I0-F1
#
_cell.length_a   1.000
_cell.length_b   1.000
_cell.length_c   1.000
_cell.angle_alpha   90.00
_cell.angle_beta   90.00
_cell.angle_gamma   90.00
#
_symmetry.space_group_name_H-M   'P 1'
#
loop_
_entity.id
_entity.type
_entity.pdbx_description
1 polymer ?
#
loop_
_entity_poly.entity_id
_entity_poly.type
_entity_poly.pdbx_seq_one_letter_code
_entity_poly.pdbx_strand_id
1 'polypeptide(L)'
;MDKERRGEGRVMTNNNLRNLVLEVISSKWPCNVTEIAKELGLLSGDERKDRVKINLILYHLRRLGHENKVVMKRIGRNLVVWPTEVEKLRTLKELMEGI
;
A
#
# COMPACT_ATOMS: atom_id res chain seq x y z
N MET A 1 22.47 -15.02 -20.86
CA MET A 1 23.49 -15.24 -19.82
C MET A 1 22.88 -14.75 -18.52
N ASP A 2 22.09 -15.62 -17.92
CA ASP A 2 21.51 -15.43 -16.59
C ASP A 2 22.59 -15.60 -15.54
N LYS A 3 22.67 -14.65 -14.60
CA LYS A 3 23.07 -14.79 -13.19
C LYS A 3 23.52 -13.42 -12.69
N GLU A 4 22.78 -12.87 -11.73
CA GLU A 4 23.23 -12.01 -10.61
C GLU A 4 22.19 -10.94 -10.25
N ARG A 5 21.08 -11.39 -9.66
CA ARG A 5 20.29 -10.57 -8.70
C ARG A 5 19.90 -11.42 -7.48
N ARG A 6 20.87 -12.15 -6.92
CA ARG A 6 20.71 -12.82 -5.64
C ARG A 6 21.69 -12.20 -4.65
N GLY A 7 21.15 -11.59 -3.61
CA GLY A 7 21.90 -11.21 -2.41
C GLY A 7 21.83 -9.72 -2.13
N GLU A 8 20.83 -9.31 -1.38
CA GLU A 8 21.07 -8.60 -0.11
C GLU A 8 19.80 -8.72 0.73
N GLY A 9 19.80 -9.68 1.65
CA GLY A 9 18.81 -9.80 2.70
C GLY A 9 18.95 -8.63 3.68
N ARG A 10 18.59 -7.43 3.22
CA ARG A 10 18.52 -6.25 4.09
C ARG A 10 17.31 -6.46 4.99
N VAL A 11 17.55 -6.61 6.29
CA VAL A 11 16.47 -6.61 7.28
C VAL A 11 15.72 -5.30 7.12
N MET A 12 14.53 -5.37 6.53
CA MET A 12 13.70 -4.20 6.30
C MET A 12 13.18 -3.74 7.65
N THR A 13 13.65 -2.59 8.12
CA THR A 13 13.15 -2.00 9.36
C THR A 13 11.67 -1.66 9.20
N ASN A 14 10.93 -1.60 10.30
CA ASN A 14 9.51 -1.23 10.30
C ASN A 14 9.27 0.13 9.60
N ASN A 15 10.17 1.09 9.81
CA ASN A 15 10.09 2.40 9.16
C ASN A 15 10.36 2.33 7.65
N ASN A 16 11.31 1.50 7.21
CA ASN A 16 11.60 1.33 5.78
C ASN A 16 10.41 0.72 5.05
N LEU A 17 9.76 -0.30 5.64
CA LEU A 17 8.58 -0.91 5.03
C LEU A 17 7.41 0.07 4.93
N ARG A 18 7.17 0.90 5.95
CA ARG A 18 6.12 1.93 5.90
C ARG A 18 6.32 2.89 4.73
N ASN A 19 7.56 3.34 4.52
CA ASN A 19 7.88 4.27 3.43
C ASN A 19 7.67 3.60 2.07
N LEU A 20 8.12 2.35 1.90
CA LEU A 20 7.90 1.57 0.68
C LEU A 20 6.40 1.36 0.39
N VAL A 21 5.60 1.07 1.43
CA VAL A 21 4.13 0.97 1.29
C VAL A 21 3.55 2.29 0.79
N LEU A 22 3.98 3.43 1.34
CA LEU A 22 3.53 4.75 0.89
C LEU A 22 3.96 5.04 -0.55
N GLU A 23 5.18 4.69 -0.94
CA GLU A 23 5.68 4.86 -2.32
C GLU A 23 4.84 4.07 -3.34
N VAL A 24 4.48 2.82 -3.01
CA VAL A 24 3.59 2.01 -3.85
C VAL A 24 2.21 2.67 -3.99
N ILE A 25 1.63 3.14 -2.89
CA ILE A 25 0.31 3.81 -2.93
C ILE A 25 0.37 5.09 -3.75
N SER A 26 1.42 5.90 -3.60
CA SER A 26 1.59 7.15 -4.36
C SER A 26 1.77 6.92 -5.86
N SER A 27 2.33 5.79 -6.28
CA SER A 27 2.61 5.50 -7.69
C SER A 27 1.51 4.68 -8.39
N LYS A 28 0.71 3.90 -7.65
CA LYS A 28 -0.25 2.94 -8.22
C LYS A 28 -1.67 3.08 -7.65
N TRP A 29 -2.05 4.27 -7.20
CA TRP A 29 -3.40 4.48 -6.69
C TRP A 29 -4.47 4.42 -7.80
N PRO A 30 -5.70 3.99 -7.46
CA PRO A 30 -6.07 3.32 -6.22
C PRO A 30 -5.59 1.85 -6.19
N CYS A 31 -5.20 1.36 -5.02
CA CYS A 31 -4.72 -0.03 -4.86
C CYS A 31 -5.28 -0.71 -3.61
N ASN A 32 -5.17 -2.04 -3.55
CA ASN A 32 -5.53 -2.85 -2.39
C ASN A 32 -4.30 -3.50 -1.73
N VAL A 33 -4.51 -4.07 -0.54
CA VAL A 33 -3.41 -4.67 0.26
C VAL A 33 -2.64 -5.77 -0.45
N THR A 34 -3.32 -6.58 -1.27
CA THR A 34 -2.70 -7.68 -2.02
C THR A 34 -1.84 -7.15 -3.16
N GLU A 35 -2.29 -6.11 -3.85
CA GLU A 35 -1.51 -5.41 -4.88
C GLU A 35 -0.24 -4.78 -4.28
N ILE A 36 -0.36 -4.15 -3.12
CA ILE A 36 0.80 -3.60 -2.39
C ILE A 36 1.79 -4.72 -2.04
N ALA A 37 1.31 -5.84 -1.49
CA ALA A 37 2.17 -6.97 -1.13
C ALA A 37 2.88 -7.58 -2.34
N LYS A 38 2.16 -7.69 -3.46
CA LYS A 38 2.69 -8.19 -4.73
C LYS A 38 3.76 -7.26 -5.28
N GLU A 39 3.53 -5.95 -5.27
CA GLU A 39 4.49 -4.96 -5.75
C GLU A 39 5.79 -4.97 -4.95
N LEU A 40 5.69 -5.14 -3.63
CA LEU A 40 6.85 -5.23 -2.75
C LEU A 40 7.55 -6.61 -2.80
N GLY A 41 7.09 -7.53 -3.64
CA GLY A 41 7.66 -8.87 -3.77
C GLY A 41 7.56 -9.69 -2.48
N LEU A 42 6.56 -9.43 -1.63
CA LEU A 42 6.41 -10.06 -0.31
C LEU A 42 5.62 -11.37 -0.35
N LEU A 43 4.89 -11.62 -1.44
CA LEU A 43 4.08 -12.82 -1.61
C LEU A 43 4.95 -13.98 -2.11
N SER A 44 4.80 -15.12 -1.44
CA SER A 44 5.58 -16.32 -1.68
C SER A 44 4.77 -17.48 -2.26
N GLY A 45 3.43 -17.35 -2.28
CA GLY A 45 2.51 -18.43 -2.65
C GLY A 45 2.19 -19.38 -1.49
N ASP A 46 2.88 -19.26 -0.35
CA ASP A 46 2.55 -19.93 0.90
C ASP A 46 1.49 -19.11 1.64
N GLU A 47 0.26 -19.63 1.71
CA GLU A 47 -0.90 -18.91 2.24
C GLU A 47 -0.69 -18.42 3.68
N ARG A 48 -0.01 -19.22 4.52
CA ARG A 48 0.23 -18.86 5.92
C ARG A 48 1.25 -17.73 6.03
N LYS A 49 2.34 -17.80 5.28
CA LYS A 49 3.36 -16.73 5.25
C LYS A 49 2.78 -15.45 4.65
N ASP A 50 2.02 -15.57 3.58
CA ASP A 50 1.43 -14.44 2.88
C ASP A 50 0.43 -13.70 3.77
N ARG A 51 -0.38 -14.40 4.57
CA ARG A 51 -1.25 -13.77 5.59
C ARG A 51 -0.49 -12.92 6.59
N VAL A 52 0.69 -13.36 7.05
CA VAL A 52 1.53 -12.58 7.97
C VAL A 52 2.01 -11.28 7.30
N LYS A 53 2.41 -11.35 6.02
CA LYS A 53 2.85 -10.18 5.26
C LYS A 53 1.70 -9.20 5.01
N ILE A 54 0.52 -9.71 4.67
CA ILE A 54 -0.70 -8.91 4.51
C ILE A 54 -1.05 -8.18 5.81
N ASN A 55 -1.03 -8.87 6.95
CA ASN A 55 -1.29 -8.26 8.25
C ASN A 55 -0.28 -7.16 8.61
N LEU A 56 1.00 -7.34 8.24
CA LEU A 56 2.03 -6.33 8.43
C LEU A 56 1.77 -5.07 7.58
N ILE A 57 1.36 -5.24 6.33
CA ILE A 57 0.97 -4.10 5.47
C ILE A 57 -0.25 -3.40 6.05
N LEU A 58 -1.28 -4.15 6.49
CA LEU A 58 -2.46 -3.57 7.13
C LEU A 58 -2.11 -2.72 8.35
N TYR A 59 -1.12 -3.15 9.15
CA TYR A 59 -0.61 -2.34 10.26
C TYR A 59 -0.03 -1.00 9.78
N HIS A 60 0.79 -1.00 8.73
CA HIS A 60 1.35 0.22 8.15
C HIS A 60 0.28 1.12 7.54
N LEU A 61 -0.71 0.54 6.84
CA LEU A 61 -1.84 1.28 6.29
C LEU A 61 -2.63 2.01 7.37
N ARG A 62 -2.91 1.35 8.50
CA ARG A 62 -3.58 1.99 9.64
C ARG A 62 -2.77 3.17 10.16
N ARG A 63 -1.46 3.02 10.34
CA ARG A 63 -0.57 4.11 10.78
C ARG A 63 -0.55 5.27 9.80
N LEU A 64 -0.41 4.99 8.50
CA LEU A 64 -0.44 6.01 7.45
C LEU A 64 -1.79 6.74 7.40
N GLY A 65 -2.89 6.03 7.66
CA GLY A 65 -4.21 6.63 7.81
C GLY A 65 -4.30 7.57 9.02
N HIS A 66 -3.80 7.15 10.19
CA HIS A 66 -3.72 8.02 11.38
C HIS A 66 -2.84 9.26 11.15
N GLU A 67 -1.80 9.13 10.34
CA GLU A 67 -0.91 10.23 9.94
C GLU A 67 -1.48 11.08 8.78
N ASN A 68 -2.73 10.84 8.35
CA ASN A 68 -3.41 11.48 7.22
C ASN A 68 -2.63 11.43 5.90
N LYS A 69 -1.79 10.41 5.70
CA LYS A 69 -1.02 10.22 4.45
C LYS A 69 -1.82 9.51 3.38
N VAL A 70 -2.72 8.61 3.77
CA VAL A 70 -3.56 7.83 2.87
C VAL A 70 -5.00 7.81 3.35
N VAL A 71 -5.93 7.67 2.41
CA VAL A 71 -7.33 7.39 2.64
C VAL A 71 -7.58 5.92 2.38
N MET A 72 -8.35 5.28 3.26
CA MET A 72 -8.73 3.89 3.13
C MET A 72 -10.25 3.79 3.09
N LYS A 73 -10.79 3.07 2.11
CA LYS A 73 -12.23 2.83 1.97
C LYS A 73 -12.51 1.37 1.69
N ARG A 74 -13.55 0.84 2.33
CA ARG A 74 -14.01 -0.53 2.05
C ARG A 74 -14.99 -0.50 0.89
N ILE A 75 -14.68 -1.24 -0.18
CA ILE A 75 -15.52 -1.38 -1.36
C ILE A 75 -15.78 -2.88 -1.55
N GLY A 76 -17.00 -3.30 -1.24
CA GLY A 76 -17.33 -4.73 -1.12
C GLY A 76 -16.44 -5.42 -0.08
N ARG A 77 -15.71 -6.45 -0.51
CA ARG A 77 -14.76 -7.20 0.35
C ARG A 77 -13.34 -6.60 0.38
N ASN A 78 -13.05 -5.62 -0.46
CA ASN A 78 -11.70 -5.08 -0.63
C ASN A 78 -11.49 -3.81 0.21
N LEU A 79 -10.31 -3.70 0.82
CA LEU A 79 -9.81 -2.44 1.37
C LEU A 79 -9.02 -1.73 0.27
N VAL A 80 -9.56 -0.64 -0.24
CA VAL A 80 -8.96 0.20 -1.27
C VAL A 80 -8.30 1.41 -0.61
N VAL A 81 -7.13 1.78 -1.11
CA VAL A 81 -6.26 2.80 -0.53
C VAL A 81 -5.71 3.74 -1.61
N TRP A 82 -5.67 5.04 -1.32
CA TRP A 82 -5.07 6.07 -2.16
C TRP A 82 -4.48 7.21 -1.32
N PRO A 83 -3.60 8.08 -1.87
CA PRO A 83 -3.06 9.22 -1.16
C PRO A 83 -4.14 10.23 -0.76
N THR A 84 -4.00 10.84 0.42
CA THR A 84 -4.93 11.89 0.88
C THR A 84 -4.98 13.09 -0.06
N GLU A 85 -3.88 13.40 -0.75
CA GLU A 85 -3.84 14.51 -1.72
C GLU A 85 -4.80 14.29 -2.88
N VAL A 86 -4.87 13.06 -3.40
CA VAL A 86 -5.83 12.69 -4.46
C VAL A 86 -7.26 12.85 -3.97
N GLU A 87 -7.54 12.48 -2.72
CA GLU A 87 -8.87 12.66 -2.13
C GLU A 87 -9.25 14.14 -2.06
N LYS A 88 -8.33 15.01 -1.63
CA LYS A 88 -8.58 16.47 -1.60
C LYS A 88 -8.90 17.01 -2.99
N LEU A 89 -8.14 16.60 -4.01
CA LEU A 89 -8.40 17.01 -5.38
C LEU A 89 -9.77 16.51 -5.88
N ARG A 90 -10.12 15.26 -5.57
CA ARG A 90 -11.45 14.70 -5.86
C ARG A 90 -12.55 15.52 -5.23
N THR A 91 -12.44 15.84 -3.94
CA THR A 91 -13.44 16.64 -3.21
C THR A 91 -13.57 18.05 -3.80
N LEU A 92 -12.45 18.72 -4.12
CA LEU A 92 -12.49 20.04 -4.75
C LEU A 92 -13.19 20.01 -6.11
N LYS A 93 -12.89 18.99 -6.92
CA LYS A 93 -13.55 18.79 -8.21
C LYS A 93 -15.06 18.61 -8.04
N GLU A 94 -15.49 17.78 -7.09
CA GLU A 94 -16.91 17.54 -6.80
C GLU A 94 -17.63 18.83 -6.42
N LEU A 95 -17.05 19.63 -5.51
CA LEU A 95 -17.58 20.93 -5.11
C LEU A 95 -17.70 21.91 -6.30
N MET A 96 -16.75 21.88 -7.24
CA MET A 96 -16.78 22.72 -8.45
C MET A 96 -17.83 22.25 -9.45
N GLU A 97 -18.09 20.94 -9.55
CA GLU A 97 -19.06 20.33 -10.47
C GLU A 97 -20.50 20.43 -9.95
N GLY A 98 -20.72 21.08 -8.80
CA GLY A 98 -22.06 21.27 -8.23
C GLY A 98 -22.60 20.02 -7.56
N ILE A 99 -21.70 19.18 -7.04
CA ILE A 99 -22.00 18.17 -6.03
C ILE A 99 -21.85 18.80 -4.64
#